data_AF-A0A1G7K4Q7-F1
#
_entry.id   AF-A0A1G7K4Q7-F1
#
_cell.length_a   1.000
_cell.length_b   1.000
_cell.length_c   1.000
_cell.angle_alpha   90.00
_cell.angle_beta   90.00
_cell.angle_gamma   90.00
#
_symmetry.space_group_name_H-M   'P 1'
#
loop_
_entity.id
_entity.type
_entity.pdbx_description
1 polymer ?
#
loop_
_entity_poly.entity_id
_entity_poly.type
_entity_poly.pdbx_seq_one_letter_code
_entity_poly.pdbx_strand_id
1 'polypeptide(L)'
;MEERDFFDERTEPRTHTLVCSKCGVAGEYQLNWLVRRKKRQLSGRADDRDRARFAKAQNYMVLRDDTANCSNPRCRKRFEIAGIKTMAFID
;
A
#
# COMPACT_ATOMS: atom_id res chain seq x y z
N MET A 1 12.31 19.27 -6.36
CA MET A 1 12.21 17.80 -6.46
C MET A 1 10.79 17.37 -6.08
N GLU A 2 10.20 16.36 -6.72
CA GLU A 2 8.87 15.86 -6.33
C GLU A 2 9.02 14.88 -5.16
N GLU A 3 8.00 14.77 -4.30
CA GLU A 3 8.07 13.88 -3.14
C GLU A 3 8.31 12.42 -3.53
N ARG A 4 7.86 12.01 -4.72
CA ARG A 4 8.10 10.67 -5.28
C ARG A 4 9.59 10.38 -5.53
N ASP A 5 10.39 11.40 -5.82
CA ASP A 5 11.83 11.22 -6.08
C ASP A 5 12.60 10.79 -4.81
N PHE A 6 12.02 11.05 -3.63
CA PHE A 6 12.59 10.68 -2.34
C PHE A 6 12.50 9.18 -2.02
N PHE A 7 11.66 8.44 -2.75
CA PHE A 7 11.34 7.06 -2.43
C PHE A 7 11.71 6.09 -3.55
N ASP A 8 12.07 4.88 -3.15
CA ASP A 8 12.03 3.70 -4.01
C ASP A 8 10.64 3.07 -3.91
N GLU A 9 9.92 3.06 -5.04
CA GLU A 9 8.58 2.51 -5.16
C GLU A 9 8.67 1.02 -5.55
N ARG A 10 8.03 0.13 -4.79
CA ARG A 10 7.92 -1.29 -5.11
C ARG A 10 6.51 -1.81 -4.84
N THR A 11 6.01 -2.68 -5.71
CA THR A 11 4.75 -3.39 -5.45
C THR A 11 5.05 -4.67 -4.68
N GLU A 12 4.48 -4.83 -3.50
CA GLU A 12 4.59 -6.02 -2.66
C GLU A 12 3.19 -6.63 -2.42
N PRO A 13 2.95 -7.90 -2.79
CA PRO A 13 1.72 -8.59 -2.41
C PRO A 13 1.75 -8.92 -0.92
N ARG A 14 0.66 -8.64 -0.19
CA ARG A 14 0.48 -9.02 1.22
C ARG A 14 -0.84 -9.74 1.40
N THR A 15 -0.79 -10.88 2.08
CA THR A 15 -1.97 -11.67 2.41
C THR A 15 -2.71 -11.04 3.59
N HIS A 16 -4.02 -10.86 3.43
CA HIS A 16 -4.92 -10.39 4.47
C HIS A 16 -6.13 -11.31 4.60
N THR A 17 -6.60 -11.52 5.82
CA THR A 17 -7.86 -12.21 6.07
C THR A 17 -9.01 -11.21 5.95
N LEU A 18 -9.90 -11.42 4.99
CA LEU A 18 -11.06 -10.56 4.74
C LEU A 18 -12.36 -11.36 4.83
N VAL A 19 -13.42 -10.71 5.30
CA VAL A 19 -14.78 -11.24 5.26
C VAL A 19 -15.49 -10.70 4.03
N CYS A 20 -15.99 -11.59 3.17
CA CYS A 20 -16.70 -11.17 1.98
C CYS A 20 -18.04 -10.51 2.35
N SER A 21 -18.25 -9.24 1.96
CA SER A 21 -19.51 -8.54 2.21
C SER A 21 -20.73 -9.11 1.46
N LYS A 22 -20.51 -10.06 0.53
CA LYS A 22 -21.58 -10.71 -0.26
C LYS A 22 -22.02 -12.06 0.29
N CYS A 23 -21.15 -12.81 0.96
CA CYS A 23 -21.50 -14.14 1.50
C CYS A 23 -21.12 -14.34 2.98
N GLY A 24 -20.46 -13.38 3.62
CA GLY A 24 -20.07 -13.42 5.03
C GLY A 24 -18.92 -14.38 5.35
N VAL A 25 -18.36 -15.08 4.36
CA VAL A 25 -17.28 -16.04 4.57
C VAL A 25 -15.93 -15.33 4.66
N ALA A 26 -15.16 -15.65 5.70
CA ALA A 26 -13.78 -15.22 5.84
C ALA A 26 -12.86 -16.03 4.90
N GLY A 27 -11.89 -15.36 4.30
CA GLY A 27 -10.87 -16.00 3.46
C GLY A 27 -9.59 -15.18 3.42
N GLU A 28 -8.52 -15.80 2.93
CA GLU A 28 -7.25 -15.13 2.70
C GLU A 28 -7.19 -14.58 1.28
N TYR A 29 -6.81 -13.31 1.17
CA TYR A 29 -6.70 -12.61 -0.10
C TYR A 29 -5.34 -11.93 -0.19
N GLN A 30 -4.65 -12.15 -1.31
CA GLN A 30 -3.44 -11.41 -1.62
C GLN A 30 -3.82 -10.05 -2.19
N LEU A 31 -3.40 -9.00 -1.50
CA LEU A 31 -3.60 -7.62 -1.92
C LEU A 31 -2.27 -7.00 -2.34
N ASN A 32 -2.31 -6.16 -3.35
CA ASN A 32 -1.17 -5.41 -3.85
C ASN A 32 -0.96 -4.14 -3.02
N TRP A 33 0.23 -4.01 -2.45
CA TRP A 33 0.65 -2.82 -1.73
C TRP A 33 1.75 -2.11 -2.51
N LEU A 34 1.60 -0.80 -2.70
CA LEU A 34 2.69 0.06 -3.12
C LEU A 34 3.49 0.46 -1.89
N VAL A 35 4.70 -0.09 -1.77
CA VAL A 35 5.64 0.23 -0.71
C VAL A 35 6.58 1.33 -1.19
N ARG A 36 6.62 2.43 -0.45
CA ARG A 36 7.50 3.58 -0.67
C ARG A 36 8.54 3.62 0.43
N ARG A 37 9.77 3.21 0.11
CA ARG A 37 10.91 3.25 1.05
C ARG A 37 11.76 4.47 0.76
N LYS A 38 12.05 5.27 1.76
CA LYS A 38 12.89 6.46 1.65
C LYS A 38 14.28 6.05 1.19
N LYS A 39 14.79 6.72 0.16
CA LYS A 39 16.15 6.53 -0.33
C LYS A 39 17.16 6.88 0.76
N ARG A 40 18.35 6.30 0.71
CA ARG A 40 19.42 6.61 1.68
C ARG A 40 19.94 8.04 1.51
N GLN A 41 19.92 8.58 0.29
CA GLN A 41 20.43 9.90 -0.02
C GLN A 41 19.59 10.55 -1.12
N LEU A 42 19.45 11.88 -1.03
CA LEU A 42 18.89 12.70 -2.10
C LEU A 42 19.84 12.79 -3.29
N SER A 43 19.31 12.79 -4.51
CA SER A 43 20.12 13.10 -5.70
C SER A 43 20.63 14.55 -5.61
N GLY A 44 21.86 14.78 -6.08
CA GLY A 44 22.68 15.96 -5.75
C GLY A 44 22.17 17.35 -6.15
N ARG A 45 20.92 17.50 -6.60
CA ARG A 45 20.29 18.77 -6.97
C ARG A 45 19.14 19.16 -6.02
N ALA A 46 19.21 18.74 -4.75
CA ALA A 46 18.18 19.06 -3.75
C ALA A 46 18.44 20.40 -3.06
N ASP A 47 17.47 21.31 -3.15
CA ASP A 47 17.47 22.58 -2.41
C ASP A 47 17.21 22.34 -0.91
N ASP A 48 17.43 23.36 -0.07
CA ASP A 48 17.25 23.24 1.40
C ASP A 48 15.80 22.89 1.80
N ARG A 49 14.82 23.31 1.00
CA ARG A 49 13.42 22.92 1.18
C ARG A 49 13.20 21.43 0.93
N ASP A 50 13.86 20.88 -0.08
CA ASP A 50 13.77 19.46 -0.43
C ASP A 50 14.49 18.61 0.62
N ARG A 51 15.63 19.09 1.15
CA ARG A 51 16.32 18.46 2.28
C ARG A 51 15.46 18.40 3.54
N ALA A 52 14.76 19.49 3.88
CA ALA A 52 13.87 19.53 5.04
C ALA A 52 12.68 18.56 4.91
N ARG A 53 12.10 18.43 3.70
CA ARG A 53 11.02 17.46 3.42
C ARG A 53 11.52 16.02 3.49
N PHE A 54 12.67 15.74 2.88
CA PHE A 54 13.29 14.43 2.92
C PHE A 54 13.63 14.01 4.35
N ALA A 55 14.11 14.92 5.20
CA ALA A 55 14.38 14.61 6.61
C ALA A 55 13.14 14.10 7.35
N LYS A 56 11.96 14.66 7.06
CA LYS A 56 10.67 14.28 7.66
C LYS A 56 9.98 13.10 6.98
N ALA A 57 10.39 12.74 5.76
CA ALA A 57 9.82 11.61 5.04
C ALA A 57 10.02 10.30 5.82
N GLN A 58 8.96 9.52 5.92
CA GLN A 58 8.94 8.19 6.54
C GLN A 58 8.61 7.13 5.49
N ASN A 59 9.01 5.89 5.75
CA ASN A 59 8.60 4.77 4.89
C ASN A 59 7.12 4.50 5.09
N TYR A 60 6.38 4.28 3.99
CA TYR A 60 4.97 3.95 4.08
C TYR A 60 4.56 3.03 2.93
N MET A 61 3.42 2.38 3.11
CA MET A 61 2.79 1.57 2.09
C MET A 61 1.35 2.02 1.87
N VAL A 62 0.90 1.90 0.62
CA VAL A 62 -0.44 2.26 0.18
C VAL A 62 -1.09 1.05 -0.47
N LEU A 63 -2.28 0.67 -0.01
CA LEU A 63 -3.07 -0.38 -0.63
C LEU A 63 -3.48 0.08 -2.04
N ARG A 64 -3.23 -0.75 -3.05
CA ARG A 64 -3.61 -0.48 -4.44
C ARG A 64 -4.92 -1.12 -4.86
N ASP A 65 -5.32 -2.18 -4.16
CA ASP A 65 -6.55 -2.89 -4.47
C ASP A 65 -7.71 -2.34 -3.64
N ASP A 66 -8.77 -1.88 -4.32
CA ASP A 66 -10.00 -1.41 -3.67
C ASP A 66 -11.06 -2.52 -3.54
N THR A 67 -10.87 -3.62 -4.28
CA THR A 67 -11.84 -4.72 -4.37
C THR A 67 -11.15 -6.07 -4.52
N ALA A 68 -11.76 -7.14 -4.02
CA ALA A 68 -11.31 -8.52 -4.20
C ALA A 68 -12.42 -9.40 -4.77
N ASN A 69 -12.04 -10.50 -5.43
CA ASN A 69 -12.97 -11.54 -5.87
C ASN A 69 -13.08 -12.60 -4.78
N CYS A 70 -14.29 -12.92 -4.33
CA CYS A 70 -14.50 -13.90 -3.27
C CYS A 70 -13.95 -15.28 -3.66
N SER A 71 -13.09 -15.85 -2.80
CA SER A 71 -12.48 -17.17 -3.00
C SER A 71 -13.48 -18.33 -2.82
N ASN A 72 -14.64 -18.07 -2.19
CA ASN A 72 -15.70 -19.05 -2.06
C ASN A 72 -16.29 -19.41 -3.44
N PRO A 73 -16.20 -20.69 -3.90
CA PRO A 73 -16.69 -21.12 -5.20
C PRO A 73 -18.19 -20.89 -5.43
N ARG A 74 -19.00 -20.87 -4.34
CA ARG A 74 -20.44 -20.61 -4.41
C ARG A 74 -20.77 -19.13 -4.59
N CYS A 75 -19.88 -18.22 -4.16
CA CYS A 75 -20.10 -16.79 -4.25
C CYS A 75 -19.46 -16.22 -5.52
N ARG A 76 -18.12 -16.29 -5.63
CA ARG A 76 -17.30 -15.71 -6.71
C ARG A 76 -17.59 -14.24 -7.07
N LYS A 77 -18.37 -13.51 -6.25
CA LYS A 77 -18.69 -12.11 -6.48
C LYS A 77 -17.50 -11.23 -6.09
N ARG A 78 -17.36 -10.11 -6.81
CA ARG A 78 -16.46 -9.01 -6.44
C ARG A 78 -17.04 -8.25 -5.25
N PHE A 79 -16.19 -7.91 -4.29
CA PHE A 79 -16.57 -7.14 -3.10
C PHE A 79 -15.51 -6.08 -2.80
N GLU A 80 -15.92 -5.00 -2.15
CA GLU A 80 -15.03 -3.93 -1.69
C GLU A 80 -14.22 -4.38 -0.49
N ILE A 81 -12.94 -4.04 -0.48
CA ILE A 81 -12.04 -4.34 0.63
C ILE A 81 -12.34 -3.34 1.74
N ALA A 82 -13.00 -3.81 2.80
CA ALA A 82 -13.33 -3.00 3.96
C ALA A 82 -12.48 -3.39 5.17
N GLY A 83 -12.20 -2.42 6.05
CA GLY A 83 -11.49 -2.64 7.32
C GLY A 83 -9.96 -2.67 7.22
N ILE A 84 -9.39 -2.59 6.01
CA ILE A 84 -7.94 -2.40 5.83
C ILE A 84 -7.66 -0.91 5.66
N LYS A 85 -6.70 -0.39 6.43
CA LYS A 85 -6.19 0.98 6.24
C LYS A 85 -5.53 1.08 4.86
N THR A 86 -5.97 2.03 4.05
CA THR A 86 -5.42 2.27 2.71
C THR A 86 -3.98 2.79 2.73
N MET A 87 -3.51 3.26 3.89
CA MET A 87 -2.13 3.68 4.10
C MET A 87 -1.63 3.21 5.48
N ALA A 88 -0.39 2.75 5.54
CA ALA A 88 0.29 2.39 6.77
C ALA A 88 1.77 2.80 6.72
N PHE A 89 2.28 3.33 7.82
CA PHE A 89 3.72 3.54 7.99
C PHE A 89 4.41 2.20 8.24
N ILE A 90 5.61 2.06 7.71
CA ILE A 90 6.46 0.89 7.93
C ILE A 90 7.79 1.37 8.52
N ASP A 91 8.43 0.53 9.32
CA ASP A 91 9.77 0.79 9.86
C ASP A 91 10.83 0.54 8.77
#